data_AF-A0A5J9VC68-F1
#
_entry.id   AF-A0A5J9VC68-F1
#
_cell.length_a   1.000
_cell.length_b   1.000
_cell.length_c   1.000
_cell.angle_alpha   90.00
_cell.angle_beta   90.00
_cell.angle_gamma   90.00
#
_symmetry.space_group_name_H-M   'P 1'
#
loop_
_entity.id
_entity.type
_entity.pdbx_description
1 polymer ?
#
loop_
_entity_poly.entity_id
_entity_poly.type
_entity_poly.pdbx_seq_one_letter_code
_entity_poly.pdbx_strand_id
1 'polypeptide(L)'
;MKISYCSISRPPITLKPSYKQAQNCILATTNSGNGTGCMLTIASKNSRIRFQVCAVTGDPDTRSVFDSKFPNDYTELLVQAKEAAESALKDGKQLLEIEFPTAGLQSVPGDGEGGNEMTGSMFLIREFCDRFVPAEKTTRTRIFFPEANEVSFARQSAFEGCSLKLDYLTKPSLFEDFGFTTKVKMADRVRPEDEIFLVAYPYFNVNEMLVVEELYKEAVVGTDRNLIIFNGELDRIRSGCILFATILLPLKCQIYDLVSNRNDLPLTMLKSVLLFPITCLMLYPSLTNKDYPSFFYPKLAALSETFLPKLETVYYIHNFKGLKGGTLFRCYPGPWKVLRKASSGSYICLHQQEEMPSLKEVALEILPST
;
A
#
# COMPACT_ATOMS: atom_id res chain seq x y z
N MET A 1 18.38 47.84 22.31
CA MET A 1 18.02 47.94 20.88
C MET A 1 16.88 46.95 20.65
N LYS A 2 15.64 47.45 20.47
CA LYS A 2 14.44 46.62 20.23
C LYS A 2 14.45 46.20 18.76
N ILE A 3 14.27 44.91 18.46
CA ILE A 3 14.02 44.42 17.09
C ILE A 3 12.61 43.85 17.04
N SER A 4 11.86 44.36 16.07
CA SER A 4 10.44 44.17 15.81
C SER A 4 10.17 42.87 15.07
N TYR A 5 9.15 42.12 15.49
CA TYR A 5 8.58 41.02 14.72
C TYR A 5 7.60 41.58 13.68
N CYS A 6 7.80 41.24 12.41
CA CYS A 6 6.86 41.52 11.33
C CYS A 6 6.14 40.21 10.96
N SER A 7 4.86 40.11 11.33
CA SER A 7 3.98 39.00 10.95
C SER A 7 3.40 39.26 9.57
N ILE A 8 3.66 38.36 8.61
CA ILE A 8 3.03 38.39 7.27
C ILE A 8 1.97 37.29 7.23
N SER A 9 0.72 37.70 7.40
CA SER A 9 -0.48 36.89 7.18
C SER A 9 -0.72 36.68 5.68
N ARG A 10 -0.87 35.43 5.22
CA ARG A 10 -1.36 35.11 3.86
C ARG A 10 -2.90 35.01 3.86
N PRO A 11 -3.60 35.48 2.81
CA PRO A 11 -5.07 35.54 2.78
C PRO A 11 -5.71 34.18 2.44
N PRO A 12 -6.95 33.91 2.89
CA PRO A 12 -7.67 32.68 2.58
C PRO A 12 -8.22 32.69 1.15
N ILE A 13 -7.94 31.63 0.40
CA ILE A 13 -8.49 31.37 -0.94
C ILE A 13 -9.93 30.89 -0.77
N THR A 14 -10.88 31.67 -1.29
CA THR A 14 -12.32 31.37 -1.26
C THR A 14 -12.72 30.75 -2.61
N LEU A 15 -13.08 29.46 -2.64
CA LEU A 15 -13.68 28.81 -3.81
C LEU A 15 -15.19 28.70 -3.62
N LYS A 16 -15.95 29.42 -4.45
CA LYS A 16 -17.43 29.37 -4.50
C LYS A 16 -17.90 28.10 -5.23
N PRO A 17 -18.84 27.30 -4.69
CA PRO A 17 -19.53 26.30 -5.47
C PRO A 17 -20.72 26.92 -6.23
N SER A 18 -20.73 26.76 -7.55
CA SER A 18 -21.89 27.03 -8.40
C SER A 18 -22.85 25.84 -8.35
N TYR A 19 -23.91 25.94 -7.54
CA TYR A 19 -24.99 24.95 -7.51
C TYR A 19 -25.95 25.14 -8.69
N LYS A 20 -26.12 24.10 -9.52
CA LYS A 20 -27.34 23.90 -10.29
C LYS A 20 -28.26 22.96 -9.53
N GLN A 21 -29.42 23.49 -9.19
CA GLN A 21 -30.52 22.87 -8.47
C GLN A 21 -31.19 21.81 -9.36
N ALA A 22 -31.45 20.63 -8.80
CA ALA A 22 -32.48 19.72 -9.29
C ALA A 22 -33.34 19.32 -8.09
N GLN A 23 -34.51 19.94 -8.02
CA GLN A 23 -35.60 19.58 -7.12
C GLN A 23 -36.12 18.19 -7.51
N ASN A 24 -36.30 17.32 -6.51
CA ASN A 24 -37.53 16.57 -6.26
C ASN A 24 -37.25 15.52 -5.18
N CYS A 25 -37.69 15.76 -3.95
CA CYS A 25 -38.58 14.81 -3.29
C CYS A 25 -39.25 15.43 -2.07
N ILE A 26 -40.53 15.09 -2.00
CA ILE A 26 -41.59 15.58 -1.13
C ILE A 26 -41.26 15.37 0.35
N LEU A 27 -41.50 16.42 1.14
CA LEU A 27 -41.55 16.43 2.59
C LEU A 27 -42.68 15.50 3.06
N ALA A 28 -42.36 14.43 3.79
CA ALA A 28 -43.34 13.71 4.61
C ALA A 28 -43.07 14.04 6.08
N THR A 29 -44.05 14.73 6.65
CA THR A 29 -44.13 15.27 8.00
C THR A 29 -43.89 14.22 9.09
N THR A 30 -43.05 14.59 10.05
CA THR A 30 -42.93 13.96 11.37
C THR A 30 -44.25 14.08 12.13
N ASN A 31 -44.71 12.98 12.73
CA ASN A 31 -45.69 13.05 13.81
C ASN A 31 -45.06 12.48 15.08
N SER A 32 -45.10 13.28 16.14
CA SER A 32 -44.55 13.00 17.46
C SER A 32 -45.34 11.91 18.17
N GLY A 33 -44.65 10.91 18.73
CA GLY A 33 -45.25 9.93 19.62
C GLY A 33 -44.17 9.24 20.46
N ASN A 34 -44.17 9.54 21.76
CA ASN A 34 -43.32 8.90 22.75
C ASN A 34 -43.60 7.39 22.84
N GLY A 35 -42.52 6.61 22.98
CA GLY A 35 -42.53 5.36 23.75
C GLY A 35 -42.81 4.08 22.97
N THR A 36 -41.91 3.10 23.21
CA THR A 36 -42.08 1.65 23.07
C THR A 36 -42.20 1.06 21.65
N GLY A 37 -41.08 0.48 21.21
CA GLY A 37 -40.94 -0.79 20.48
C GLY A 37 -41.92 -1.10 19.35
N CYS A 38 -41.44 -1.02 18.11
CA CYS A 38 -42.02 -1.83 17.03
C CYS A 38 -40.93 -2.32 16.07
N MET A 39 -40.84 -3.65 15.99
CA MET A 39 -40.05 -4.44 15.05
C MET A 39 -40.73 -4.38 13.67
N LEU A 40 -40.04 -3.88 12.64
CA LEU A 40 -40.54 -3.91 11.26
C LEU A 40 -39.92 -5.11 10.52
N THR A 41 -40.67 -6.19 10.43
CA THR A 41 -40.26 -7.41 9.72
C THR A 41 -40.62 -7.29 8.24
N ILE A 42 -39.62 -7.08 7.37
CA ILE A 42 -39.78 -7.31 5.93
C ILE A 42 -39.19 -8.68 5.62
N ALA A 43 -40.06 -9.68 5.46
CA ALA A 43 -39.67 -11.02 5.06
C ALA A 43 -39.58 -11.09 3.52
N SER A 44 -38.35 -11.26 3.01
CA SER A 44 -38.12 -11.77 1.65
C SER A 44 -37.54 -13.20 1.77
N LYS A 45 -38.20 -14.16 1.13
CA LYS A 45 -37.84 -15.59 1.17
C LYS A 45 -36.90 -15.97 0.01
N ASN A 46 -35.96 -16.85 0.35
CA ASN A 46 -35.11 -17.74 -0.47
C ASN A 46 -33.80 -17.20 -1.05
N SER A 47 -32.68 -17.58 -0.43
CA SER A 47 -31.95 -18.81 -0.77
C SER A 47 -30.90 -19.14 0.30
N ARG A 48 -30.58 -20.44 0.45
CA ARG A 48 -29.79 -21.02 1.53
C ARG A 48 -28.29 -20.74 1.38
N ILE A 49 -27.76 -19.80 2.16
CA ILE A 49 -26.36 -19.87 2.65
C ILE A 49 -26.41 -19.43 4.12
N ARG A 50 -26.11 -20.36 5.02
CA ARG A 50 -26.16 -20.16 6.47
C ARG A 50 -24.85 -19.48 6.90
N PHE A 51 -24.76 -18.16 6.78
CA PHE A 51 -23.72 -17.40 7.47
C PHE A 51 -24.12 -17.26 8.93
N GLN A 52 -23.28 -17.78 9.82
CA GLN A 52 -23.45 -17.60 11.26
C GLN A 52 -22.95 -16.20 11.62
N VAL A 53 -23.87 -15.23 11.71
CA VAL A 53 -23.57 -13.91 12.25
C VAL A 53 -23.47 -14.06 13.77
N CYS A 54 -22.25 -14.18 14.29
CA CYS A 54 -21.99 -14.00 15.71
C CYS A 54 -22.00 -12.50 16.01
N ALA A 55 -23.16 -11.96 16.34
CA ALA A 55 -23.25 -10.66 17.00
C ALA A 55 -22.79 -10.85 18.46
N VAL A 56 -21.53 -10.54 18.74
CA VAL A 56 -21.06 -10.40 20.12
C VAL A 56 -21.69 -9.14 20.68
N THR A 57 -22.71 -9.30 21.51
CA THR A 57 -23.20 -8.23 22.38
C THR A 57 -22.18 -8.06 23.50
N GLY A 58 -21.12 -7.31 23.18
CA GLY A 58 -20.12 -6.90 24.16
C GLY A 58 -20.70 -5.88 25.13
N ASP A 59 -20.38 -6.07 26.41
CA ASP A 59 -20.62 -5.17 27.52
C ASP A 59 -20.16 -3.73 27.16
N PRO A 60 -20.93 -2.65 27.44
CA PRO A 60 -20.59 -1.28 27.01
C PRO A 60 -19.27 -0.75 27.60
N ASP A 61 -18.72 -1.42 28.61
CA ASP A 61 -17.51 -1.03 29.33
C ASP A 61 -16.20 -1.62 28.77
N THR A 62 -16.26 -2.41 27.69
CA THR A 62 -15.08 -2.74 26.87
C THR A 62 -15.13 -1.98 25.55
N ARG A 63 -14.98 -0.65 25.62
CA ARG A 63 -14.45 0.07 24.45
C ARG A 63 -13.12 -0.59 24.09
N SER A 64 -13.11 -1.32 22.98
CA SER A 64 -11.91 -1.86 22.35
C SER A 64 -10.75 -0.87 22.48
N VAL A 65 -9.76 -1.21 23.32
CA VAL A 65 -8.61 -0.35 23.64
C VAL A 65 -7.72 -0.12 22.40
N PHE A 66 -8.02 -0.79 21.27
CA PHE A 66 -7.22 -0.79 20.04
C PHE A 66 -8.03 -0.46 18.77
N ASP A 67 -9.20 0.17 18.90
CA ASP A 67 -10.02 0.59 17.75
C ASP A 67 -9.56 1.94 17.16
N SER A 68 -8.40 1.94 16.50
CA SER A 68 -7.93 3.14 15.78
C SER A 68 -8.94 3.53 14.68
N LYS A 69 -9.26 4.82 14.62
CA LYS A 69 -10.15 5.42 13.60
C LYS A 69 -9.35 5.75 12.35
N PHE A 70 -10.05 5.83 11.22
CA PHE A 70 -9.44 6.34 9.98
C PHE A 70 -8.96 7.79 10.19
N PRO A 71 -7.72 8.13 9.78
CA PRO A 71 -7.14 9.45 10.06
C PRO A 71 -7.83 10.56 9.26
N ASN A 72 -7.94 11.75 9.85
CA ASN A 72 -8.50 12.92 9.18
C ASN A 72 -7.51 13.60 8.23
N ASP A 73 -6.21 13.54 8.57
CA ASP A 73 -5.12 14.13 7.80
C ASP A 73 -3.82 13.32 7.96
N TYR A 74 -2.75 13.74 7.25
CA TYR A 74 -1.45 13.08 7.32
C TYR A 74 -0.76 13.24 8.69
N THR A 75 -1.09 14.27 9.48
CA THR A 75 -0.50 14.43 10.81
C THR A 75 -1.02 13.35 11.74
N GLU A 76 -2.34 13.13 11.76
CA GLU A 76 -2.96 12.05 12.52
C GLU A 76 -2.50 10.68 12.01
N LEU A 77 -2.43 10.50 10.70
CA LEU A 77 -1.92 9.27 10.07
C LEU A 77 -0.52 8.92 10.57
N LEU A 78 0.41 9.89 10.55
CA LEU A 78 1.80 9.65 10.93
C LEU A 78 1.95 9.35 12.43
N VAL A 79 1.10 9.94 13.27
CA VAL A 79 1.03 9.58 14.70
C VAL A 79 0.57 8.14 14.88
N GLN A 80 -0.53 7.75 14.21
CA GLN A 80 -1.02 6.37 14.27
C GLN A 80 0.00 5.36 13.75
N ALA A 81 0.65 5.65 12.62
CA ALA A 81 1.69 4.78 12.05
C ALA A 81 2.89 4.62 12.99
N LYS A 82 3.29 5.70 13.68
CA LYS A 82 4.36 5.71 14.66
C LYS A 82 4.01 4.84 15.87
N GLU A 83 2.82 5.02 16.44
CA GLU A 83 2.33 4.22 17.57
C GLU A 83 2.18 2.74 17.20
N ALA A 84 1.70 2.45 15.99
CA ALA A 84 1.58 1.09 15.47
C ALA A 84 2.95 0.41 15.32
N ALA A 85 3.93 1.12 14.75
CA ALA A 85 5.29 0.61 14.60
C ALA A 85 5.98 0.38 15.96
N GLU A 86 5.89 1.34 16.89
CA GLU A 86 6.43 1.17 18.26
C GLU A 86 5.80 -0.03 18.97
N SER A 87 4.48 -0.21 18.84
CA SER A 87 3.77 -1.35 19.45
C SER A 87 4.26 -2.68 18.86
N ALA A 88 4.39 -2.76 17.54
CA ALA A 88 4.88 -3.97 16.88
C ALA A 88 6.34 -4.28 17.25
N LEU A 89 7.21 -3.27 17.32
CA LEU A 89 8.60 -3.45 17.76
C LEU A 89 8.65 -3.97 19.20
N LYS A 90 7.80 -3.44 20.10
CA LYS A 90 7.69 -3.91 21.48
C LYS A 90 7.25 -5.37 21.58
N ASP A 91 6.42 -5.82 20.65
CA ASP A 91 5.97 -7.21 20.52
C ASP A 91 6.99 -8.10 19.77
N GLY A 92 8.20 -7.58 19.49
CA GLY A 92 9.31 -8.33 18.91
C GLY A 92 9.25 -8.48 17.38
N LYS A 93 8.41 -7.70 16.69
CA LYS A 93 8.32 -7.70 15.23
C LYS A 93 9.43 -6.83 14.66
N GLN A 94 10.45 -7.43 14.03
CA GLN A 94 11.60 -6.68 13.50
C GLN A 94 11.45 -6.21 12.05
N LEU A 95 10.53 -6.81 11.29
CA LEU A 95 10.33 -6.56 9.87
C LEU A 95 8.92 -6.00 9.65
N LEU A 96 8.84 -4.68 9.44
CA LEU A 96 7.57 -3.96 9.40
C LEU A 96 7.28 -3.42 8.00
N GLU A 97 5.99 -3.36 7.65
CA GLU A 97 5.48 -2.68 6.46
C GLU A 97 4.52 -1.56 6.86
N ILE A 98 4.73 -0.39 6.25
CA ILE A 98 3.84 0.76 6.33
C ILE A 98 3.47 1.16 4.89
N GLU A 99 2.18 1.19 4.57
CA GLU A 99 1.71 1.55 3.22
C GLU A 99 0.45 2.44 3.29
N PHE A 100 0.48 3.57 2.60
CA PHE A 100 -0.67 4.45 2.50
C PHE A 100 -0.57 5.39 1.29
N PRO A 101 -1.69 5.97 0.82
CA PRO A 101 -1.67 6.84 -0.36
C PRO A 101 -0.88 8.12 -0.10
N THR A 102 -0.06 8.55 -1.06
CA THR A 102 0.78 9.76 -0.96
C THR A 102 0.20 10.96 -1.71
N ALA A 103 -0.72 10.73 -2.66
CA ALA A 103 -1.41 11.76 -3.43
C ALA A 103 -2.69 12.32 -2.75
N GLY A 104 -2.88 12.02 -1.46
CA GLY A 104 -4.03 12.40 -0.64
C GLY A 104 -4.71 11.19 0.00
N LEU A 105 -5.23 11.32 1.22
CA LEU A 105 -5.84 10.19 1.97
C LEU A 105 -7.01 9.49 1.25
N GLN A 106 -7.63 10.15 0.27
CA GLN A 106 -8.74 9.62 -0.51
C GLN A 106 -8.32 9.16 -1.91
N SER A 107 -7.05 9.36 -2.30
CA SER A 107 -6.54 8.92 -3.59
C SER A 107 -6.48 7.40 -3.60
N VAL A 108 -6.76 6.81 -4.76
CA VAL A 108 -6.53 5.39 -4.97
C VAL A 108 -5.19 5.18 -5.69
N PRO A 109 -4.63 3.96 -5.68
CA PRO A 109 -3.41 3.68 -6.43
C PRO A 109 -3.51 4.10 -7.90
N GLY A 110 -2.52 4.86 -8.38
CA GLY A 110 -2.46 5.38 -9.74
C GLY A 110 -3.25 6.66 -10.01
N ASP A 111 -3.85 7.29 -8.98
CA ASP A 111 -4.35 8.67 -9.09
C ASP A 111 -3.23 9.70 -9.13
N GLY A 112 -2.09 9.39 -8.50
CA GLY A 112 -0.89 10.20 -8.56
C GLY A 112 -0.06 9.92 -9.82
N GLU A 113 0.78 10.88 -10.18
CA GLU A 113 1.88 10.67 -11.10
C GLU A 113 3.06 10.08 -10.31
N GLY A 114 3.67 8.98 -10.77
CA GLY A 114 4.66 8.24 -9.98
C GLY A 114 5.80 9.11 -9.42
N GLY A 115 6.26 10.14 -10.16
CA GLY A 115 7.25 11.11 -9.67
C GLY A 115 6.80 11.95 -8.47
N ASN A 116 5.52 12.34 -8.46
CA ASN A 116 4.91 13.09 -7.36
C ASN A 116 4.68 12.19 -6.14
N GLU A 117 4.32 10.92 -6.36
CA GLU A 117 4.12 9.94 -5.29
C GLU A 117 5.44 9.60 -4.58
N MET A 118 6.54 9.41 -5.32
CA MET A 118 7.88 9.21 -4.77
C MET A 118 8.35 10.41 -3.94
N THR A 119 8.23 11.62 -4.50
CA THR A 119 8.59 12.86 -3.79
C THR A 119 7.74 13.04 -2.53
N GLY A 120 6.42 12.81 -2.61
CA GLY A 120 5.52 12.85 -1.47
C GLY A 120 5.90 11.83 -0.38
N SER A 121 6.20 10.59 -0.79
CA SER A 121 6.66 9.52 0.09
C SER A 121 7.94 9.93 0.83
N MET A 122 8.90 10.56 0.15
CA MET A 122 10.14 11.05 0.76
C MET A 122 9.88 12.06 1.88
N PHE A 123 8.99 13.04 1.68
CA PHE A 123 8.62 14.00 2.73
C PHE A 123 7.88 13.33 3.89
N LEU A 124 6.99 12.39 3.59
CA LEU A 124 6.25 11.64 4.62
C LEU A 124 7.18 10.74 5.45
N ILE A 125 8.19 10.12 4.84
CA ILE A 125 9.24 9.36 5.55
C ILE A 125 10.03 10.27 6.46
N ARG A 126 10.42 11.47 5.99
CA ARG A 126 11.15 12.44 6.82
C ARG A 126 10.33 12.79 8.07
N GLU A 127 9.06 13.10 7.88
CA GLU A 127 8.13 13.47 8.93
C GLU A 127 7.82 12.30 9.88
N PHE A 128 7.71 11.08 9.36
CA PHE A 128 7.60 9.88 10.17
C PHE A 128 8.84 9.72 11.05
N CYS A 129 10.04 9.82 10.47
CA CYS A 129 11.30 9.69 11.20
C CYS A 129 11.46 10.73 12.31
N ASP A 130 11.01 11.98 12.11
CA ASP A 130 11.02 13.01 13.17
C ASP A 130 10.19 12.63 14.40
N ARG A 131 9.16 11.82 14.22
CA ARG A 131 8.25 11.38 15.29
C ARG A 131 8.65 10.03 15.87
N PHE A 132 9.19 9.15 15.03
CA PHE A 132 9.46 7.75 15.35
C PHE A 132 10.88 7.52 15.87
N VAL A 133 11.89 8.24 15.35
CA VAL A 133 13.29 8.03 15.70
C VAL A 133 13.69 8.97 16.84
N PRO A 134 14.00 8.45 18.04
CA PRO A 134 14.50 9.28 19.14
C PRO A 134 15.80 9.99 18.74
N ALA A 135 16.04 11.17 19.31
CA ALA A 135 17.21 12.00 18.98
C ALA A 135 18.54 11.25 19.16
N GLU A 136 18.63 10.39 20.17
CA GLU A 136 19.81 9.56 20.43
C GLU A 136 20.01 8.47 19.37
N LYS A 137 18.97 8.06 18.64
CA LYS A 137 19.04 7.01 17.61
C LYS A 137 19.15 7.57 16.19
N THR A 138 19.10 8.90 16.00
CA THR A 138 19.14 9.52 14.68
C THR A 138 20.41 9.14 13.89
N THR A 139 21.58 9.17 14.50
CA THR A 139 22.84 8.80 13.82
C THR A 139 23.02 7.29 13.63
N ARG A 140 22.19 6.48 14.31
CA ARG A 140 22.10 5.02 14.27
C ARG A 140 20.95 4.53 13.38
N THR A 141 20.28 5.45 12.69
CA THR A 141 19.18 5.15 11.78
C THR A 141 19.63 5.43 10.35
N ARG A 142 19.45 4.43 9.47
CA ARG A 142 19.83 4.50 8.06
C ARG A 142 18.62 4.32 7.16
N ILE A 143 18.45 5.26 6.24
CA ILE A 143 17.41 5.23 5.22
C ILE A 143 18.05 4.81 3.90
N PHE A 144 17.51 3.77 3.29
CA PHE A 144 17.87 3.29 1.98
C PHE A 144 16.85 3.76 0.95
N PHE A 145 17.30 4.57 -0.01
CA PHE A 145 16.54 4.93 -1.20
C PHE A 145 16.77 3.92 -2.33
N PRO A 146 15.93 3.86 -3.37
CA PRO A 146 16.18 2.99 -4.51
C PRO A 146 17.54 3.29 -5.17
N GLU A 147 17.82 4.57 -5.47
CA GLU A 147 19.01 4.97 -6.23
C GLU A 147 19.85 6.12 -5.62
N ALA A 148 21.09 6.26 -6.09
CA ALA A 148 22.05 7.25 -5.58
C ALA A 148 21.69 8.71 -5.93
N ASN A 149 21.06 8.92 -7.09
CA ASN A 149 20.47 10.20 -7.49
C ASN A 149 19.38 10.65 -6.50
N GLU A 150 18.55 9.73 -6.00
CA GLU A 150 17.52 10.02 -5.01
C GLU A 150 18.10 10.34 -3.64
N VAL A 151 19.19 9.68 -3.24
CA VAL A 151 19.94 10.08 -2.03
C VAL A 151 20.42 11.52 -2.16
N SER A 152 20.96 11.87 -3.33
CA SER A 152 21.47 13.23 -3.59
C SER A 152 20.34 14.25 -3.54
N PHE A 153 19.20 13.96 -4.17
CA PHE A 153 18.00 14.80 -4.13
C PHE A 153 17.44 14.92 -2.71
N ALA A 154 17.34 13.82 -1.96
CA ALA A 154 16.85 13.79 -0.58
C ALA A 154 17.69 14.68 0.33
N ARG A 155 19.03 14.62 0.22
CA ARG A 155 19.95 15.47 0.99
C ARG A 155 19.79 16.97 0.70
N GLN A 156 19.39 17.32 -0.52
CA GLN A 156 19.18 18.70 -0.95
C GLN A 156 17.76 19.21 -0.72
N SER A 157 16.83 18.34 -0.29
CA SER A 157 15.42 18.65 -0.15
C SER A 157 14.90 18.22 1.24
N ALA A 158 14.13 17.14 1.33
CA ALA A 158 13.43 16.73 2.54
C ALA A 158 14.37 16.44 3.73
N PHE A 159 15.62 16.05 3.47
CA PHE A 159 16.60 15.70 4.50
C PHE A 159 17.74 16.71 4.65
N GLU A 160 17.57 17.93 4.15
CA GLU A 160 18.55 19.00 4.37
C GLU A 160 18.78 19.24 5.87
N GLY A 161 20.04 19.26 6.29
CA GLY A 161 20.43 19.46 7.69
C GLY A 161 20.10 18.30 8.63
N CYS A 162 19.61 17.16 8.12
CA CYS A 162 19.25 16.01 8.94
C CYS A 162 20.46 15.13 9.29
N SER A 163 20.51 14.61 10.53
CA SER A 163 21.57 13.71 10.99
C SER A 163 21.36 12.24 10.62
N LEU A 164 20.19 11.90 10.05
CA LEU A 164 19.88 10.55 9.57
C LEU A 164 20.88 10.13 8.49
N LYS A 165 21.27 8.85 8.50
CA LYS A 165 22.17 8.32 7.47
C LYS A 165 21.35 7.98 6.23
N LEU A 166 21.74 8.49 5.07
CA LEU A 166 21.07 8.19 3.81
C LEU A 166 22.02 7.38 2.91
N ASP A 167 21.53 6.28 2.39
CA ASP A 167 22.20 5.35 1.47
C ASP A 167 21.18 4.85 0.43
N TYR A 168 21.58 3.95 -0.47
CA TYR A 168 20.73 3.46 -1.55
C TYR A 168 20.84 1.94 -1.76
N LEU A 169 19.82 1.33 -2.35
CA LEU A 169 19.73 -0.12 -2.59
C LEU A 169 20.51 -0.54 -3.84
N THR A 170 20.43 0.25 -4.92
CA THR A 170 21.06 -0.14 -6.18
C THR A 170 22.58 -0.16 -6.07
N LYS A 171 23.19 -1.12 -6.76
CA LYS A 171 24.64 -1.15 -6.97
C LYS A 171 24.92 -0.15 -8.09
N PRO A 172 25.83 0.83 -7.95
CA PRO A 172 26.06 1.79 -9.01
C PRO A 172 26.53 1.07 -10.27
N SER A 173 25.61 0.92 -11.22
CA SER A 173 25.71 0.13 -12.45
C SER A 173 26.24 0.97 -13.62
N LEU A 174 27.31 1.74 -13.41
CA LEU A 174 28.01 2.41 -14.52
C LEU A 174 29.09 1.53 -15.18
N PHE A 175 29.50 0.42 -14.54
CA PHE A 175 30.48 -0.54 -15.08
C PHE A 175 29.93 -1.96 -15.28
N GLU A 176 28.71 -2.26 -14.82
CA GLU A 176 28.07 -3.57 -15.05
C GLU A 176 27.69 -3.77 -16.53
N ASP A 177 27.37 -2.70 -17.27
CA ASP A 177 27.17 -2.74 -18.73
C ASP A 177 28.45 -3.13 -19.50
N PHE A 178 29.62 -3.09 -18.86
CA PHE A 178 30.92 -3.44 -19.43
C PHE A 178 31.55 -4.71 -18.82
N GLY A 179 30.83 -5.46 -17.99
CA GLY A 179 31.30 -6.77 -17.49
C GLY A 179 32.37 -6.71 -16.39
N PHE A 180 32.63 -5.55 -15.78
CA PHE A 180 33.53 -5.42 -14.63
C PHE A 180 32.72 -5.45 -13.34
N THR A 181 32.70 -6.60 -12.65
CA THR A 181 31.89 -6.80 -11.43
C THR A 181 32.66 -6.41 -10.17
N THR A 182 32.24 -5.32 -9.50
CA THR A 182 32.45 -5.16 -8.05
C THR A 182 31.10 -5.34 -7.37
N LYS A 183 30.83 -6.57 -6.92
CA LYS A 183 29.61 -6.89 -6.16
C LYS A 183 29.71 -6.27 -4.77
N VAL A 184 29.24 -5.04 -4.58
CA VAL A 184 29.02 -4.45 -3.25
C VAL A 184 27.90 -5.24 -2.56
N LYS A 185 28.12 -5.70 -1.32
CA LYS A 185 27.11 -6.42 -0.53
C LYS A 185 26.30 -5.49 0.38
N MET A 186 25.07 -5.90 0.71
CA MET A 186 24.36 -5.66 1.97
C MET A 186 25.25 -5.17 3.12
N ALA A 187 25.99 -6.14 3.62
CA ALA A 187 26.88 -6.03 4.76
C ALA A 187 27.92 -4.90 4.67
N ASP A 188 28.36 -4.52 3.46
CA ASP A 188 29.42 -3.51 3.30
C ASP A 188 28.90 -2.07 3.47
N ARG A 189 27.57 -1.86 3.35
CA ARG A 189 26.94 -0.53 3.48
C ARG A 189 26.36 -0.27 4.86
N VAL A 190 26.02 -1.33 5.59
CA VAL A 190 25.57 -1.24 6.98
C VAL A 190 26.75 -1.13 7.93
N ARG A 191 26.57 -0.40 9.02
CA ARG A 191 27.58 -0.24 10.07
C ARG A 191 27.20 -1.02 11.32
N PRO A 192 28.15 -1.43 12.16
CA PRO A 192 27.86 -2.10 13.44
C PRO A 192 26.93 -1.29 14.34
N GLU A 193 27.02 0.04 14.29
CA GLU A 193 26.24 0.95 15.14
C GLU A 193 24.83 1.24 14.62
N ASP A 194 24.49 0.79 13.41
CA ASP A 194 23.14 0.96 12.89
C ASP A 194 22.15 0.07 13.69
N GLU A 195 21.02 0.65 14.08
CA GLU A 195 19.95 0.00 14.87
C GLU A 195 18.63 -0.08 14.09
N ILE A 196 18.34 0.91 13.25
CA ILE A 196 17.09 1.01 12.50
C ILE A 196 17.40 1.22 11.03
N PHE A 197 16.83 0.37 10.19
CA PHE A 197 16.85 0.49 8.75
C PHE A 197 15.46 0.86 8.26
N LEU A 198 15.35 1.89 7.43
CA LEU A 198 14.13 2.23 6.73
C LEU A 198 14.38 2.17 5.22
N VAL A 199 13.56 1.42 4.51
CA VAL A 199 13.62 1.31 3.05
C VAL A 199 12.51 2.18 2.46
N ALA A 200 12.94 3.21 1.75
CA ALA A 200 12.06 4.17 1.12
C ALA A 200 11.54 3.60 -0.20
N TYR A 201 10.25 3.28 -0.22
CA TYR A 201 9.44 3.04 -1.41
C TYR A 201 10.12 2.21 -2.52
N PRO A 202 10.46 0.93 -2.28
CA PRO A 202 11.01 0.05 -3.32
C PRO A 202 9.92 -0.35 -4.35
N TYR A 203 9.32 0.65 -5.01
CA TYR A 203 8.12 0.62 -5.83
C TYR A 203 8.20 -0.48 -6.90
N PHE A 204 7.63 -1.64 -6.60
CA PHE A 204 7.59 -2.81 -7.49
C PHE A 204 8.87 -3.02 -8.32
N ASN A 205 10.05 -2.91 -7.70
CA ASN A 205 11.29 -3.28 -8.36
C ASN A 205 11.82 -4.57 -7.74
N VAL A 206 11.73 -5.67 -8.48
CA VAL A 206 12.15 -7.00 -8.01
C VAL A 206 13.63 -6.99 -7.59
N ASN A 207 14.49 -6.26 -8.30
CA ASN A 207 15.90 -6.20 -7.96
C ASN A 207 16.13 -5.47 -6.63
N GLU A 208 15.44 -4.36 -6.40
CA GLU A 208 15.48 -3.65 -5.12
C GLU A 208 14.96 -4.52 -3.99
N MET A 209 13.84 -5.21 -4.19
CA MET A 209 13.27 -6.11 -3.18
C MET A 209 14.17 -7.29 -2.84
N LEU A 210 14.95 -7.81 -3.79
CA LEU A 210 15.97 -8.83 -3.52
C LEU A 210 17.11 -8.27 -2.67
N VAL A 211 17.50 -7.01 -2.89
CA VAL A 211 18.49 -6.33 -2.05
C VAL A 211 17.93 -6.06 -0.64
N VAL A 212 16.64 -5.73 -0.51
CA VAL A 212 15.96 -5.60 0.78
C VAL A 212 15.92 -6.94 1.52
N GLU A 213 15.66 -8.04 0.81
CA GLU A 213 15.73 -9.38 1.40
C GLU A 213 17.16 -9.74 1.86
N GLU A 214 18.19 -9.41 1.05
CA GLU A 214 19.60 -9.56 1.42
C GLU A 214 19.92 -8.77 2.70
N LEU A 215 19.53 -7.49 2.74
CA LEU A 215 19.69 -6.61 3.91
C LEU A 215 19.03 -7.21 5.15
N TYR A 216 17.79 -7.71 5.04
CA TYR A 216 17.11 -8.35 6.16
C TYR A 216 17.88 -9.58 6.67
N LYS A 217 18.26 -10.49 5.77
CA LYS A 217 18.96 -11.73 6.13
C LYS A 217 20.33 -11.48 6.76
N GLU A 218 21.09 -10.53 6.23
CA GLU A 218 22.47 -10.29 6.65
C GLU A 218 22.60 -9.33 7.83
N ALA A 219 21.72 -8.33 7.93
CA ALA A 219 21.88 -7.23 8.89
C ALA A 219 20.85 -7.22 10.02
N VAL A 220 19.72 -7.93 9.90
CA VAL A 220 18.59 -7.85 10.84
C VAL A 220 18.38 -9.16 11.57
N VAL A 221 18.30 -10.28 10.85
CA VAL A 221 18.05 -11.60 11.43
C VAL A 221 19.10 -11.94 12.50
N GLY A 222 18.65 -12.30 13.70
CA GLY A 222 19.52 -12.68 14.81
C GLY A 222 20.19 -11.50 15.53
N THR A 223 19.77 -10.28 15.24
CA THR A 223 20.22 -9.04 15.91
C THR A 223 19.06 -8.35 16.62
N ASP A 224 19.30 -7.21 17.25
CA ASP A 224 18.28 -6.31 17.83
C ASP A 224 17.84 -5.20 16.85
N ARG A 225 18.34 -5.23 15.61
CA ARG A 225 18.04 -4.23 14.58
C ARG A 225 16.64 -4.42 14.02
N ASN A 226 16.09 -3.35 13.47
CA ASN A 226 14.74 -3.35 12.87
C ASN A 226 14.79 -2.85 11.44
N LEU A 227 13.90 -3.36 10.60
CA LEU A 227 13.74 -3.00 9.19
C LEU A 227 12.29 -2.60 8.91
N ILE A 228 12.09 -1.39 8.41
CA ILE A 228 10.77 -0.86 8.04
C ILE A 228 10.76 -0.60 6.54
N ILE A 229 9.80 -1.17 5.83
CA ILE A 229 9.53 -0.88 4.41
C ILE A 229 8.37 0.12 4.34
N PHE A 230 8.59 1.24 3.66
CA PHE A 230 7.63 2.33 3.57
C PHE A 230 7.14 2.49 2.13
N ASN A 231 5.82 2.40 1.88
CA ASN A 231 5.19 2.57 0.56
C ASN A 231 5.85 1.77 -0.57
N GLY A 232 6.05 0.46 -0.35
CA GLY A 232 6.70 -0.42 -1.34
C GLY A 232 5.80 -0.92 -2.48
N GLU A 233 4.49 -0.68 -2.41
CA GLU A 233 3.49 -1.27 -3.33
C GLU A 233 3.61 -2.81 -3.42
N LEU A 234 3.80 -3.45 -2.26
CA LEU A 234 4.09 -4.88 -2.19
C LEU A 234 2.91 -5.73 -2.66
N ASP A 235 1.69 -5.18 -2.67
CA ASP A 235 0.52 -5.87 -3.20
C ASP A 235 0.61 -6.17 -4.68
N ARG A 236 1.38 -5.42 -5.47
CA ARG A 236 1.65 -5.79 -6.86
C ARG A 236 2.39 -7.11 -6.97
N ILE A 237 3.26 -7.41 -6.00
CA ILE A 237 3.95 -8.69 -5.89
C ILE A 237 2.98 -9.76 -5.36
N ARG A 238 2.26 -9.47 -4.26
CA ARG A 238 1.32 -10.42 -3.62
C ARG A 238 0.15 -10.83 -4.52
N SER A 239 -0.25 -9.97 -5.46
CA SER A 239 -1.44 -10.18 -6.30
C SER A 239 -1.14 -10.78 -7.68
N GLY A 240 0.14 -10.90 -8.09
CA GLY A 240 0.49 -11.50 -9.39
C GLY A 240 0.20 -10.62 -10.62
N CYS A 241 -0.36 -9.42 -10.45
CA CYS A 241 -1.18 -8.75 -11.47
C CYS A 241 -0.48 -7.72 -12.37
N ILE A 242 0.74 -7.99 -12.85
CA ILE A 242 1.39 -7.08 -13.84
C ILE A 242 1.38 -7.58 -15.28
N LEU A 243 1.05 -8.85 -15.51
CA LEU A 243 1.04 -9.38 -16.88
C LEU A 243 -0.25 -9.11 -17.66
N PHE A 244 -1.39 -8.94 -16.98
CA PHE A 244 -2.67 -8.86 -17.70
C PHE A 244 -2.85 -7.55 -18.48
N ALA A 245 -2.43 -6.41 -17.93
CA ALA A 245 -2.65 -5.10 -18.54
C ALA A 245 -1.48 -4.62 -19.41
N THR A 246 -0.23 -4.81 -18.96
CA THR A 246 0.94 -4.14 -19.54
C THR A 246 1.60 -4.92 -20.67
N ILE A 247 1.48 -6.25 -20.70
CA ILE A 247 2.12 -7.10 -21.71
C ILE A 247 1.07 -7.80 -22.58
N LEU A 248 0.04 -8.41 -21.98
CA LEU A 248 -0.95 -9.18 -22.73
C LEU A 248 -1.91 -8.30 -23.56
N LEU A 249 -2.32 -7.13 -23.08
CA LEU A 249 -3.21 -6.24 -23.83
C LEU A 249 -2.56 -5.68 -25.12
N PRO A 250 -1.34 -5.12 -25.09
CA PRO A 250 -0.68 -4.66 -26.30
C PRO A 250 -0.24 -5.80 -27.22
N LEU A 251 0.18 -6.97 -26.70
CA LEU A 251 0.45 -8.14 -27.55
C LEU A 251 -0.83 -8.65 -28.24
N LYS A 252 -1.98 -8.63 -27.55
CA LYS A 252 -3.25 -9.04 -28.14
C LYS A 252 -3.66 -8.11 -29.30
N CYS A 253 -3.44 -6.80 -29.16
CA CYS A 253 -3.66 -5.83 -30.23
C CYS A 253 -2.65 -6.00 -31.38
N GLN A 254 -1.35 -6.12 -31.09
CA GLN A 254 -0.31 -6.29 -32.12
C GLN A 254 -0.46 -7.61 -32.89
N ILE A 255 -0.82 -8.72 -32.22
CA ILE A 255 -1.07 -10.01 -32.85
C ILE A 255 -2.35 -9.95 -33.69
N TYR A 256 -3.41 -9.29 -33.21
CA TYR A 256 -4.62 -9.09 -34.00
C TYR A 256 -4.34 -8.28 -35.27
N ASP A 257 -3.56 -7.19 -35.17
CA ASP A 257 -3.17 -6.37 -36.32
C ASP A 257 -2.24 -7.11 -37.30
N LEU A 258 -1.34 -7.97 -36.80
CA LEU A 258 -0.46 -8.83 -37.61
C LEU A 258 -1.23 -9.94 -38.33
N VAL A 259 -2.24 -10.53 -37.69
CA VAL A 259 -3.07 -11.61 -38.25
C VAL A 259 -4.14 -11.06 -39.20
N SER A 260 -4.69 -9.87 -38.94
CA SER A 260 -5.74 -9.29 -39.78
C SER A 260 -5.23 -8.65 -41.07
N ASN A 261 -3.93 -8.36 -41.19
CA ASN A 261 -3.33 -7.68 -42.35
C ASN A 261 -2.49 -8.57 -43.29
N ARG A 262 -2.36 -9.88 -43.02
CA ARG A 262 -1.62 -10.79 -43.92
C ARG A 262 -2.40 -12.06 -44.22
N ASN A 263 -2.83 -12.19 -45.47
CA ASN A 263 -3.47 -13.41 -45.99
C ASN A 263 -2.48 -14.55 -46.29
N ASP A 264 -1.15 -14.32 -46.19
CA ASP A 264 -0.12 -15.23 -46.71
C ASP A 264 0.86 -15.78 -45.65
N LEU A 265 0.47 -15.90 -44.37
CA LEU A 265 1.32 -16.57 -43.38
C LEU A 265 1.20 -18.10 -43.45
N PRO A 266 2.31 -18.86 -43.52
CA PRO A 266 2.26 -20.32 -43.50
C PRO A 266 1.70 -20.85 -42.17
N LEU A 267 0.85 -21.87 -42.26
CA LEU A 267 0.06 -22.43 -41.15
C LEU A 267 0.92 -22.85 -39.93
N THR A 268 2.21 -23.15 -40.14
CA THR A 268 3.18 -23.51 -39.09
C THR A 268 3.64 -22.31 -38.25
N MET A 269 3.80 -21.13 -38.85
CA MET A 269 4.06 -19.86 -38.15
C MET A 269 2.82 -19.35 -37.45
N LEU A 270 1.64 -19.53 -38.06
CA LEU A 270 0.37 -19.19 -37.41
C LEU A 270 0.18 -20.02 -36.13
N LYS A 271 0.58 -21.31 -36.15
CA LYS A 271 0.58 -22.17 -34.96
C LYS A 271 1.55 -21.67 -33.89
N SER A 272 2.78 -21.28 -34.18
CA SER A 272 3.70 -20.79 -33.13
C SER A 272 3.30 -19.42 -32.57
N VAL A 273 2.82 -18.51 -33.41
CA VAL A 273 2.41 -17.15 -33.04
C VAL A 273 1.05 -17.12 -32.31
N LEU A 274 0.11 -18.03 -32.65
CA LEU A 274 -1.17 -18.15 -31.93
C LEU A 274 -1.10 -19.15 -30.76
N LEU A 275 -0.39 -20.28 -30.84
CA LEU A 275 -0.31 -21.20 -29.69
C LEU A 275 0.43 -20.55 -28.54
N PHE A 276 1.48 -19.76 -28.71
CA PHE A 276 2.26 -19.30 -27.56
C PHE A 276 1.44 -18.37 -26.62
N PRO A 277 0.72 -17.35 -27.15
CA PRO A 277 -0.20 -16.54 -26.35
C PRO A 277 -1.45 -17.31 -25.94
N ILE A 278 -2.02 -18.17 -26.80
CA ILE A 278 -3.22 -18.95 -26.47
C ILE A 278 -2.90 -20.01 -25.43
N THR A 279 -1.72 -20.62 -25.39
CA THR A 279 -1.33 -21.58 -24.35
C THR A 279 -1.13 -20.87 -23.02
N CYS A 280 -0.56 -19.65 -23.02
CA CYS A 280 -0.56 -18.78 -21.83
C CYS A 280 -1.99 -18.40 -21.38
N LEU A 281 -2.90 -18.16 -22.33
CA LEU A 281 -4.31 -17.84 -22.07
C LEU A 281 -5.14 -19.07 -21.66
N MET A 282 -4.77 -20.28 -22.09
CA MET A 282 -5.47 -21.55 -21.84
C MET A 282 -4.92 -22.27 -20.60
N LEU A 283 -3.75 -21.90 -20.10
CA LEU A 283 -3.27 -22.22 -18.75
C LEU A 283 -3.93 -21.34 -17.67
N TYR A 284 -4.63 -20.26 -18.08
CA TYR A 284 -5.31 -19.31 -17.19
C TYR A 284 -6.42 -19.92 -16.31
N PRO A 285 -7.27 -20.87 -16.77
CA PRO A 285 -8.28 -21.45 -15.91
C PRO A 285 -7.70 -22.36 -14.82
N SER A 286 -6.43 -22.77 -14.95
CA SER A 286 -5.69 -23.55 -13.94
C SER A 286 -4.73 -22.71 -13.10
N LEU A 287 -4.54 -21.42 -13.43
CA LEU A 287 -3.92 -20.41 -12.55
C LEU A 287 -4.96 -19.90 -11.54
N THR A 288 -5.67 -20.83 -10.92
CA THR A 288 -6.43 -20.58 -9.70
C THR A 288 -5.45 -20.67 -8.54
N ASN A 289 -4.56 -19.70 -8.40
CA ASN A 289 -3.93 -19.35 -7.11
C ASN A 289 -2.94 -18.20 -7.32
N LYS A 290 -2.89 -17.38 -6.28
CA LYS A 290 -2.04 -16.24 -5.87
C LYS A 290 -0.66 -15.97 -6.51
N ASP A 291 -0.16 -16.74 -7.47
CA ASP A 291 1.27 -16.80 -7.76
C ASP A 291 1.63 -16.44 -9.22
N TYR A 292 2.67 -15.63 -9.39
CA TYR A 292 3.38 -15.52 -10.67
C TYR A 292 3.85 -16.92 -11.07
N PRO A 293 3.66 -17.36 -12.34
CA PRO A 293 4.19 -18.65 -12.76
C PRO A 293 5.70 -18.65 -12.55
N SER A 294 6.14 -19.42 -11.55
CA SER A 294 7.52 -19.45 -11.05
C SER A 294 8.52 -19.82 -12.14
N PHE A 295 8.07 -20.53 -13.18
CA PHE A 295 8.84 -20.79 -14.39
C PHE A 295 9.34 -19.51 -15.09
N PHE A 296 8.51 -18.46 -15.15
CA PHE A 296 8.87 -17.20 -15.83
C PHE A 296 9.50 -16.17 -14.88
N TYR A 297 9.16 -16.21 -13.59
CA TYR A 297 9.64 -15.23 -12.61
C TYR A 297 10.10 -15.91 -11.30
N PRO A 298 11.13 -16.76 -11.33
CA PRO A 298 11.52 -17.60 -10.19
C PRO A 298 11.96 -16.78 -8.98
N LYS A 299 12.65 -15.64 -9.20
CA LYS A 299 13.08 -14.74 -8.12
C LYS A 299 11.90 -14.07 -7.42
N LEU A 300 10.88 -13.68 -8.18
CA LEU A 300 9.70 -13.02 -7.65
C LEU A 300 8.81 -14.00 -6.89
N ALA A 301 8.64 -15.22 -7.42
CA ALA A 301 7.97 -16.31 -6.74
C ALA A 301 8.66 -16.63 -5.39
N ALA A 302 9.99 -16.77 -5.39
CA ALA A 302 10.76 -16.99 -4.17
C ALA A 302 10.59 -15.85 -3.14
N LEU A 303 10.61 -14.59 -3.59
CA LEU A 303 10.36 -13.44 -2.71
C LEU A 303 8.97 -13.48 -2.08
N SER A 304 7.94 -13.75 -2.90
CA SER A 304 6.54 -13.85 -2.47
C SER A 304 6.31 -14.98 -1.47
N GLU A 305 6.99 -16.11 -1.63
CA GLU A 305 6.83 -17.29 -0.77
C GLU A 305 7.66 -17.20 0.53
N THR A 306 8.84 -16.57 0.48
CA THR A 306 9.83 -16.71 1.57
C THR A 306 10.18 -15.42 2.32
N PHE A 307 9.96 -14.25 1.71
CA PHE A 307 10.26 -12.95 2.30
C PHE A 307 9.00 -12.19 2.68
N LEU A 308 8.05 -12.00 1.75
CA LEU A 308 6.84 -11.21 2.02
C LEU A 308 5.99 -11.71 3.19
N PRO A 309 5.83 -13.03 3.43
CA PRO A 309 5.05 -13.51 4.57
C PRO A 309 5.68 -13.22 5.94
N LYS A 310 6.94 -12.75 5.98
CA LYS A 310 7.62 -12.35 7.22
C LYS A 310 7.38 -10.89 7.61
N LEU A 311 6.84 -10.08 6.70
CA LEU A 311 6.50 -8.69 6.97
C LEU A 311 5.26 -8.63 7.86
N GLU A 312 5.35 -7.84 8.93
CA GLU A 312 4.20 -7.43 9.72
C GLU A 312 3.69 -6.10 9.17
N THR A 313 2.50 -6.09 8.59
CA THR A 313 1.87 -4.84 8.13
C THR A 313 1.29 -4.08 9.31
N VAL A 314 2.02 -3.08 9.78
CA VAL A 314 1.66 -2.35 11.00
C VAL A 314 0.71 -1.19 10.75
N TYR A 315 0.79 -0.58 9.57
CA TYR A 315 -0.11 0.50 9.19
C TYR A 315 -0.39 0.44 7.70
N TYR A 316 -1.67 0.43 7.33
CA TYR A 316 -2.08 0.19 5.95
C TYR A 316 -3.34 0.98 5.59
N ILE A 317 -3.31 1.68 4.45
CA ILE A 317 -4.49 2.30 3.81
C ILE A 317 -4.48 1.97 2.32
N HIS A 318 -5.53 1.32 1.84
CA HIS A 318 -5.77 1.12 0.42
C HIS A 318 -7.19 1.46 0.04
N ASN A 319 -7.34 2.43 -0.84
CA ASN A 319 -8.64 2.91 -1.30
C ASN A 319 -9.08 2.21 -2.59
N PHE A 320 -10.34 1.81 -2.64
CA PHE A 320 -10.99 1.18 -3.79
C PHE A 320 -11.94 2.16 -4.47
N LYS A 321 -11.81 2.30 -5.79
CA LYS A 321 -12.74 3.07 -6.64
C LYS A 321 -14.06 2.32 -6.87
N GLY A 322 -15.08 3.08 -7.29
CA GLY A 322 -16.34 2.55 -7.79
C GLY A 322 -17.55 2.98 -6.98
N LEU A 323 -18.74 2.62 -7.47
CA LEU A 323 -20.02 2.99 -6.83
C LEU A 323 -20.12 2.48 -5.38
N LYS A 324 -19.55 1.30 -5.12
CA LYS A 324 -19.43 0.68 -3.80
C LYS A 324 -18.00 0.74 -3.26
N GLY A 325 -17.26 1.79 -3.61
CA GLY A 325 -15.90 2.01 -3.12
C GLY A 325 -15.78 1.99 -1.60
N GLY A 326 -14.55 1.86 -1.12
CA GLY A 326 -14.24 1.76 0.29
C GLY A 326 -12.74 1.76 0.53
N THR A 327 -12.33 1.44 1.74
CA THR A 327 -10.94 1.49 2.17
C THR A 327 -10.60 0.26 2.99
N LEU A 328 -9.55 -0.46 2.61
CA LEU A 328 -8.91 -1.45 3.49
C LEU A 328 -7.96 -0.69 4.41
N PHE A 329 -8.13 -0.88 5.72
CA PHE A 329 -7.41 -0.16 6.76
C PHE A 329 -6.84 -1.11 7.80
N ARG A 330 -5.60 -0.87 8.23
CA ARG A 330 -4.94 -1.54 9.36
C ARG A 330 -4.18 -0.51 10.19
N CYS A 331 -4.30 -0.64 11.51
CA CYS A 331 -3.44 0.06 12.47
C CYS A 331 -3.17 -0.92 13.61
N TYR A 332 -1.94 -1.43 13.68
CA TYR A 332 -1.51 -2.39 14.70
C TYR A 332 -1.66 -1.81 16.11
N PRO A 333 -2.11 -2.60 17.12
CA PRO A 333 -2.41 -4.04 17.06
C PRO A 333 -3.85 -4.38 16.65
N GLY A 334 -4.65 -3.39 16.22
CA GLY A 334 -6.04 -3.61 15.81
C GLY A 334 -6.17 -4.43 14.52
N PRO A 335 -7.35 -5.04 14.26
CA PRO A 335 -7.56 -5.93 13.11
C PRO A 335 -7.56 -5.19 11.77
N TRP A 336 -7.55 -5.94 10.67
CA TRP A 336 -7.87 -5.40 9.34
C TRP A 336 -9.35 -5.03 9.28
N LYS A 337 -9.65 -3.87 8.70
CA LYS A 337 -11.01 -3.37 8.56
C LYS A 337 -11.27 -2.95 7.12
N VAL A 338 -12.45 -3.30 6.61
CA VAL A 338 -12.97 -2.72 5.37
C VAL A 338 -13.95 -1.62 5.76
N LEU A 339 -13.61 -0.39 5.43
CA LEU A 339 -14.36 0.80 5.78
C LEU A 339 -15.07 1.39 4.57
N ARG A 340 -16.22 2.01 4.78
CA ARG A 340 -16.91 2.83 3.78
C ARG A 340 -17.17 4.21 4.33
N LYS A 341 -16.86 5.22 3.53
CA LYS A 341 -17.13 6.62 3.86
C LYS A 341 -18.62 6.92 3.64
N ALA A 342 -19.31 7.31 4.70
CA ALA A 342 -20.68 7.77 4.64
C ALA A 342 -20.77 9.20 4.06
N SER A 343 -21.97 9.61 3.64
CA SER A 343 -22.22 10.97 3.15
C SER A 343 -21.96 12.06 4.20
N SER A 344 -22.04 11.72 5.49
CA SER A 344 -21.66 12.57 6.62
C SER A 344 -20.15 12.80 6.74
N GLY A 345 -19.32 12.07 5.99
CA GLY A 345 -17.87 12.08 6.10
C GLY A 345 -17.29 11.08 7.11
N SER A 346 -18.14 10.44 7.95
CA SER A 346 -17.71 9.41 8.90
C SER A 346 -17.45 8.07 8.21
N TYR A 347 -16.56 7.26 8.78
CA TYR A 347 -16.29 5.91 8.30
C TYR A 347 -17.14 4.87 9.03
N ILE A 348 -17.74 3.96 8.27
CA ILE A 348 -18.50 2.81 8.77
C ILE A 348 -17.67 1.56 8.51
N CYS A 349 -17.44 0.74 9.53
CA CYS A 349 -16.79 -0.56 9.38
C CYS A 349 -17.77 -1.58 8.82
N LEU A 350 -17.47 -2.11 7.64
CA LEU A 350 -18.28 -3.11 6.93
C LEU A 350 -17.88 -4.54 7.29
N HIS A 351 -16.58 -4.75 7.49
CA HIS A 351 -16.00 -6.06 7.77
C HIS A 351 -14.71 -5.90 8.58
N GLN A 352 -14.40 -6.87 9.42
CA GLN A 352 -13.13 -6.93 10.15
C GLN A 352 -12.60 -8.36 10.25
N GLN A 353 -11.29 -8.52 10.23
CA GLN A 353 -10.61 -9.81 10.39
C GLN A 353 -9.15 -9.63 10.84
N GLU A 354 -8.57 -10.68 11.43
CA GLU A 354 -7.18 -10.64 11.93
C GLU A 354 -6.14 -10.78 10.81
N GLU A 355 -6.42 -11.64 9.83
CA GLU A 355 -5.55 -11.92 8.69
C GLU A 355 -5.77 -10.91 7.56
N MET A 356 -4.70 -10.56 6.83
CA MET A 356 -4.79 -9.63 5.71
C MET A 356 -5.68 -10.20 4.59
N PRO A 357 -6.81 -9.55 4.23
CA PRO A 357 -7.61 -9.99 3.09
C PRO A 357 -6.87 -9.66 1.79
N SER A 358 -7.12 -10.44 0.74
CA SER A 358 -6.61 -10.07 -0.58
C SER A 358 -7.36 -8.86 -1.14
N LEU A 359 -6.70 -8.01 -1.93
CA LEU A 359 -7.38 -6.88 -2.60
C LEU A 359 -8.55 -7.35 -3.48
N LYS A 360 -8.44 -8.54 -4.08
CA LYS A 360 -9.50 -9.17 -4.88
C LYS A 360 -10.72 -9.53 -4.02
N GLU A 361 -10.50 -10.16 -2.87
CA GLU A 361 -11.56 -10.51 -1.92
C GLU A 361 -12.30 -9.25 -1.44
N VAL A 362 -11.57 -8.19 -1.06
CA VAL A 362 -12.18 -6.93 -0.65
C VAL A 362 -13.03 -6.33 -1.78
N ALA A 363 -12.47 -6.26 -2.99
CA ALA A 363 -13.12 -5.61 -4.13
C ALA A 363 -14.33 -6.40 -4.68
N LEU A 364 -14.28 -7.73 -4.68
CA LEU A 364 -15.27 -8.57 -5.36
C LEU A 364 -16.28 -9.21 -4.40
N GLU A 365 -15.93 -9.40 -3.13
CA GLU A 365 -16.76 -10.15 -2.18
C GLU A 365 -17.28 -9.24 -1.06
N ILE A 366 -16.41 -8.46 -0.41
CA ILE A 366 -16.77 -7.68 0.77
C ILE A 366 -17.48 -6.36 0.41
N LEU A 367 -16.88 -5.54 -0.46
CA LEU A 367 -17.47 -4.25 -0.83
C LEU A 367 -18.81 -4.40 -1.58
N PRO A 368 -18.99 -5.35 -2.52
CA PRO A 368 -20.25 -5.49 -3.23
C PRO A 368 -21.40 -6.07 -2.40
N SER A 369 -21.11 -6.90 -1.39
CA SER A 369 -22.13 -7.59 -0.58
C SER A 369 -22.83 -6.70 0.45
N THR A 370 -22.31 -5.48 0.66
CA THR A 370 -22.78 -4.53 1.67
C THR A 370 -23.48 -3.30 1.10
#